data_AF-A0A7R9MG69-F1
#
_entry.id   AF-A0A7R9MG69-F1
#
_cell.length_a   1.000
_cell.length_b   1.000
_cell.length_c   1.000
_cell.angle_alpha   90.00
_cell.angle_beta   90.00
_cell.angle_gamma   90.00
#
_symmetry.space_group_name_H-M   'P 1'
#
loop_
_entity.id
_entity.type
_entity.pdbx_description
1 polymer ?
#
loop_
_entity_poly.entity_id
_entity_poly.type
_entity_poly.pdbx_seq_one_letter_code
_entity_poly.pdbx_strand_id
1 'polypeptide(L)' 'MVDQAVLDKLDAGFKRLQDSKDCHSLLKKYLTQDVFDKLKSRKTAMGATLLDVIQSGFNLIQM' A
#
# COMPACT_ATOMS: atom_id res chain seq x y z
N MET A 1 -13.74 10.12 -4.06
CA MET A 1 -13.67 8.65 -3.89
C MET A 1 -12.39 8.18 -4.56
N VAL A 2 -11.75 7.13 -4.04
CA VAL A 2 -10.55 6.53 -4.65
C VAL A 2 -10.99 5.57 -5.75
N ASP A 3 -10.29 5.57 -6.88
CA ASP A 3 -10.62 4.73 -8.03
C ASP A 3 -10.46 3.24 -7.71
N GLN A 4 -11.36 2.39 -8.23
CA GLN A 4 -11.32 0.95 -7.96
C GLN A 4 -10.00 0.32 -8.39
N ALA A 5 -9.45 0.75 -9.52
CA ALA A 5 -8.15 0.28 -10.00
C ALA A 5 -6.99 0.59 -9.04
N VAL A 6 -7.09 1.66 -8.24
CA VAL A 6 -6.10 2.00 -7.21
C VAL A 6 -6.26 1.09 -6.00
N LEU A 7 -7.50 0.81 -5.59
CA LEU A 7 -7.79 -0.14 -4.50
C LEU A 7 -7.28 -1.55 -4.83
N ASP A 8 -7.53 -2.04 -6.04
CA ASP A 8 -7.06 -3.37 -6.46
C ASP A 8 -5.52 -3.47 -6.45
N LYS A 9 -4.82 -2.40 -6.87
CA LYS A 9 -3.35 -2.32 -6.80
C LYS A 9 -2.85 -2.28 -5.36
N LEU A 10 -3.54 -1.54 -4.49
CA LEU A 10 -3.22 -1.46 -3.08
C LEU A 10 -3.37 -2.82 -2.39
N ASP A 11 -4.48 -3.53 -2.62
CA ASP A 11 -4.72 -4.86 -2.05
C ASP A 11 -3.70 -5.89 -2.55
N ALA A 12 -3.39 -5.88 -3.86
CA ALA A 12 -2.38 -6.75 -4.43
C ALA A 12 -0.98 -6.48 -3.87
N GLY A 13 -0.60 -5.20 -3.75
CA GLY A 13 0.69 -4.78 -3.19
C GLY A 13 0.79 -5.10 -1.71
N PHE A 14 -0.27 -4.86 -0.93
CA PHE A 14 -0.35 -5.19 0.49
C PHE A 14 -0.17 -6.69 0.73
N LYS A 15 -0.85 -7.53 -0.04
CA LYS A 15 -0.71 -8.99 0.07
C LYS A 15 0.72 -9.44 -0.20
N ARG A 16 1.36 -8.92 -1.26
CA ARG A 16 2.77 -9.22 -1.58
C ARG A 16 3.74 -8.77 -0.48
N LEU A 17 3.50 -7.59 0.08
CA LEU A 17 4.27 -7.02 1.20
C LEU A 17 4.22 -7.95 2.43
N GLN A 18 3.04 -8.50 2.71
CA GLN A 18 2.82 -9.44 3.81
C GLN A 18 3.44 -10.82 3.52
N ASP A 19 3.33 -11.31 2.29
CA ASP A 19 3.86 -12.61 1.86
C ASP A 19 5.40 -12.62 1.77
N SER A 20 6.03 -11.47 1.52
CA SER A 20 7.49 -11.37 1.40
C SER A 20 8.18 -11.58 2.75
N LYS A 21 8.77 -12.76 2.96
CA LYS A 21 9.41 -13.13 4.23
C LYS A 21 10.70 -12.35 4.52
N ASP A 22 11.44 -11.99 3.48
CA ASP A 22 12.75 -11.32 3.58
C ASP A 22 12.65 -9.78 3.60
N CYS A 23 11.45 -9.22 3.48
CA CYS A 23 11.26 -7.78 3.55
C CYS A 23 11.28 -7.28 5.00
N HIS A 24 12.35 -6.57 5.37
CA HIS A 24 12.50 -5.89 6.68
C HIS A 24 12.16 -4.40 6.64
N SER A 25 11.39 -3.96 5.63
CA SER A 25 11.03 -2.54 5.47
C SER A 25 10.16 -2.03 6.63
N LEU A 26 10.33 -0.76 6.99
CA LEU A 26 9.45 -0.08 7.94
C LEU A 26 8.00 -0.07 7.44
N LEU A 27 7.80 0.01 6.12
CA LEU A 27 6.48 -0.08 5.52
C LEU A 27 5.79 -1.38 5.92
N LYS A 28 6.42 -2.55 5.73
CA LYS A 28 5.85 -3.83 6.16
C LYS A 28 5.59 -3.90 7.66
N LYS A 29 6.52 -3.39 8.46
CA LYS A 29 6.40 -3.43 9.93
C LYS A 29 5.19 -2.65 10.45
N TYR A 30 4.87 -1.50 9.85
CA TYR A 30 3.86 -0.57 10.37
C TYR A 30 2.57 -0.51 9.53
N LEU A 31 2.59 -0.98 8.28
CA LEU A 31 1.40 -1.11 7.45
C LEU A 31 0.65 -2.38 7.86
N THR A 32 -0.07 -2.31 8.97
CA THR A 32 -0.97 -3.37 9.42
C THR A 32 -2.29 -3.30 8.63
N GLN A 33 -3.07 -4.38 8.67
CA GLN A 33 -4.38 -4.43 8.00
C GLN A 33 -5.31 -3.30 8.47
N ASP A 34 -5.34 -3.01 9.78
CA ASP A 34 -6.14 -1.92 10.34
C ASP A 34 -5.73 -0.55 9.79
N VAL A 35 -4.42 -0.27 9.71
CA VAL A 35 -3.90 1.00 9.15
C VAL A 35 -4.21 1.08 7.65
N PHE A 36 -4.05 -0.02 6.93
CA PHE A 36 -4.33 -0.10 5.51
C PHE A 36 -5.81 0.15 5.21
N ASP A 37 -6.74 -0.52 5.92
CA ASP A 37 -8.18 -0.37 5.73
C ASP A 37 -8.67 1.05 6.05
N LYS A 38 -8.07 1.71 7.05
CA LYS A 38 -8.37 3.10 7.42
C LYS A 38 -7.90 4.13 6.37
N LEU A 39 -6.85 3.81 5.62
CA LEU A 39 -6.17 4.75 4.72
C LEU A 39 -6.43 4.49 3.24
N LYS A 40 -6.75 3.25 2.82
CA LYS A 40 -6.88 2.86 1.40
C LYS A 40 -7.96 3.64 0.64
N SER A 41 -9.00 4.09 1.33
CA SER A 41 -10.10 4.88 0.74
C SER A 41 -9.91 6.39 0.85
N ARG A 42 -8.80 6.86 1.45
CA ARG A 42 -8.53 8.29 1.64
C ARG A 42 -7.80 8.89 0.46
N LYS A 43 -8.09 10.16 0.21
CA LYS A 43 -7.50 10.97 -0.85
C LYS A 43 -7.21 12.36 -0.29
N THR A 44 -6.05 12.93 -0.60
CA THR A 44 -5.71 14.29 -0.18
C THR A 44 -6.46 15.32 -1.02
N ALA A 45 -6.46 16.59 -0.59
CA ALA A 45 -7.06 17.68 -1.37
C ALA A 45 -6.40 17.86 -2.76
N MET A 46 -5.12 17.47 -2.89
CA MET A 46 -4.39 17.47 -4.16
C MET A 46 -4.62 16.20 -5.00
N GLY A 47 -5.43 15.26 -4.51
CA GLY A 47 -5.77 14.05 -5.22
C GLY A 47 -4.81 12.87 -5.05
N ALA A 48 -3.79 12.98 -4.19
CA ALA A 48 -2.89 11.87 -3.90
C ALA A 48 -3.60 10.80 -3.07
N THR A 49 -3.27 9.54 -3.33
CA THR A 49 -3.81 8.35 -2.67
C THR A 49 -2.72 7.65 -1.86
N LEU A 50 -3.12 6.64 -1.08
CA LEU A 50 -2.15 5.79 -0.38
C LEU A 50 -1.15 5.13 -1.36
N LEU A 51 -1.58 4.81 -2.58
CA LEU A 51 -0.74 4.16 -3.59
C LEU A 51 0.43 5.05 -3.99
N ASP A 52 0.20 6.35 -4.18
CA ASP A 52 1.25 7.31 -4.54
C ASP A 52 2.36 7.39 -3.48
N VAL A 53 2.01 7.13 -2.22
CA VAL A 53 2.95 7.17 -1.08
C VAL A 53 3.74 5.87 -0.97
N ILE A 54 3.09 4.71 -1.14
CA ILE A 54 3.69 3.40 -0.83
C ILE A 54 4.15 2.62 -2.07
N GLN A 55 3.88 3.10 -3.29
CA GLN A 55 4.27 2.40 -4.53
C GLN A 55 5.78 2.13 -4.61
N SER A 56 6.62 3.00 -4.06
CA SER A 56 8.07 2.82 -4.04
C SER A 56 8.46 1.60 -3.20
N GLY A 57 7.79 1.41 -2.05
CA GLY A 57 7.96 0.25 -1.19
C GLY A 57 7.46 -1.04 -1.82
N PHE A 58 6.39 -1.01 -2.61
CA PHE A 58 5.92 -2.18 -3.36
C PHE A 58 6.88 -2.58 -4.49
N ASN A 59 7.46 -1.62 -5.20
CA ASN A 59 8.43 -1.91 -6.26
C ASN A 59 9.73 -2.53 -5.75
N LEU A 60 10.16 -2.21 -4.53
CA LEU A 60 11.34 -2.81 -3.90
C LEU A 60 11.20 -4.33 -3.66
N ILE A 61 9.98 -4.85 -3.65
CA ILE A 61 9.67 -6.26 -3.36
C ILE A 61 9.35 -7.03 -4.65
N GLN A 62 9.45 -6.38 -5.82
CA GLN A 62 9.25 -6.99 -7.14
C GLN A 62 10.51 -7.67 -7.71
N MET A 63 11.64 -7.69 -6.98
CA MET A 63 12.88 -8.36 -7.39
C MET A 63 12.99 -9.77 -6.80
#